data_AF-A0A847WHE6-F1
#
_entry.id   AF-A0A847WHE6-F1
#
_cell.length_a   1.000
_cell.length_b   1.000
_cell.length_c   1.000
_cell.angle_alpha   90.00
_cell.angle_beta   90.00
_cell.angle_gamma   90.00
#
_symmetry.space_group_name_H-M   'P 1'
#
loop_
_entity.id
_entity.type
_entity.pdbx_description
1 polymer ?
#
loop_
_entity_poly.entity_id
_entity_poly.type
_entity_poly.pdbx_seq_one_letter_code
_entity_poly.pdbx_strand_id
1 'polypeptide(L)'
;MSNCSNISPDGLVLLSSLFSVLISRNLTNDEINVLGNVLTQIGASLLTKAAQQQSLLSKDEVKKQIADMEEQLEKLKQQLC
;
A
#
# COMPACT_ATOMS: atom_id res chain seq x y z
N MET A 1 -4.06 15.11 3.14
CA MET A 1 -4.24 13.86 2.37
C MET A 1 -5.72 13.70 2.12
N SER A 2 -6.13 13.67 0.86
CA SER A 2 -7.55 13.61 0.47
C SER A 2 -8.10 12.24 0.85
N ASN A 3 -8.97 12.26 1.84
CA ASN A 3 -9.48 11.10 2.51
C ASN A 3 -10.66 10.59 1.65
N CYS A 4 -10.54 9.44 1.00
CA CYS A 4 -11.70 8.72 0.42
C CYS A 4 -12.62 8.18 1.54
N SER A 5 -12.71 8.89 2.67
CA SER A 5 -13.23 8.43 3.96
C SER A 5 -14.75 8.57 4.10
N ASN A 6 -15.46 8.98 3.03
CA ASN A 6 -16.91 9.10 3.08
C ASN A 6 -17.65 7.86 2.56
N ILE A 7 -16.95 6.85 2.04
CA ILE A 7 -17.56 5.61 1.55
C ILE A 7 -17.01 4.44 2.36
N SER A 8 -17.90 3.63 2.93
CA SER A 8 -17.51 2.42 3.66
C SER A 8 -16.86 1.39 2.73
N PRO A 9 -16.06 0.45 3.27
CA PRO A 9 -15.52 -0.66 2.48
C PRO A 9 -16.60 -1.42 1.70
N ASP A 10 -17.74 -1.70 2.33
CA ASP A 10 -18.88 -2.35 1.67
C ASP A 10 -19.45 -1.51 0.52
N GLY A 11 -19.52 -0.19 0.71
CA GLY A 11 -19.93 0.73 -0.34
C GLY A 11 -18.98 0.71 -1.55
N LEU A 12 -17.67 0.59 -1.31
CA LEU A 12 -16.68 0.44 -2.38
C LEU A 12 -16.82 -0.89 -3.13
N VAL A 13 -17.16 -1.98 -2.43
CA VAL A 13 -17.43 -3.29 -3.05
C VAL A 13 -18.69 -3.24 -3.93
N LEU A 14 -19.75 -2.56 -3.47
CA LEU A 14 -20.96 -2.37 -4.28
C LEU A 14 -20.67 -1.51 -5.52
N LEU A 15 -19.90 -0.43 -5.37
CA LEU A 15 -19.51 0.43 -6.48
C LEU A 15 -18.61 -0.29 -7.48
N SER A 16 -17.66 -1.12 -7.04
CA SER A 16 -16.79 -1.89 -7.94
C SER A 16 -17.59 -2.93 -8.73
N SER A 17 -18.59 -3.56 -8.10
CA SER A 17 -19.51 -4.48 -8.76
C SER A 17 -20.34 -3.76 -9.83
N LEU A 18 -20.90 -2.59 -9.52
CA LEU A 18 -21.63 -1.77 -10.48
C LEU A 18 -20.71 -1.32 -11.64
N PHE A 19 -19.50 -0.88 -11.33
CA PHE A 19 -18.50 -0.52 -12.34
C PHE A 19 -18.21 -1.69 -13.27
N SER A 20 -17.97 -2.90 -12.73
CA SER A 20 -17.70 -4.11 -13.51
C SER A 20 -18.84 -4.41 -14.50
N VAL A 21 -20.10 -4.30 -14.05
CA VAL A 21 -21.27 -4.47 -14.93
C VAL A 21 -21.32 -3.40 -16.03
N LEU A 22 -21.01 -2.15 -15.71
CA LEU A 22 -21.08 -1.05 -16.69
C LEU A 22 -19.97 -1.11 -17.74
N ILE A 23 -18.74 -1.39 -17.32
CA ILE A 23 -17.57 -1.40 -18.23
C ILE A 23 -17.50 -2.65 -19.10
N SER A 24 -18.16 -3.75 -18.70
CA SER A 24 -18.22 -4.99 -19.49
C SER A 24 -19.33 -5.01 -20.53
N ARG A 25 -20.20 -3.99 -20.59
CA ARG A 25 -21.32 -3.95 -21.53
C ARG A 25 -20.83 -3.99 -22.97
N ASN A 26 -21.46 -4.85 -23.77
CA ASN A 26 -21.17 -5.07 -25.19
C ASN A 26 -19.75 -5.60 -25.47
N LEU A 27 -19.02 -6.06 -24.46
CA LEU A 27 -17.76 -6.76 -24.63
C LEU A 27 -18.00 -8.27 -24.80
N THR A 28 -17.15 -8.90 -25.60
CA THR A 28 -17.05 -10.36 -25.65
C THR A 28 -16.41 -10.90 -24.38
N ASN A 29 -16.54 -12.22 -24.14
CA ASN A 29 -15.91 -12.87 -22.99
C ASN A 29 -14.38 -12.70 -23.01
N ASP A 30 -13.75 -12.72 -24.18
CA ASP A 30 -12.30 -12.55 -24.31
C ASP A 30 -11.86 -11.13 -23.95
N GLU A 31 -12.61 -10.12 -24.39
CA GLU A 31 -12.36 -8.72 -24.02
C GLU A 31 -12.56 -8.46 -22.53
N ILE A 32 -13.60 -9.06 -21.92
CA ILE A 32 -13.82 -9.01 -20.47
C ILE A 32 -12.64 -9.62 -19.72
N ASN A 33 -12.15 -10.78 -20.16
CA ASN A 33 -11.00 -11.46 -19.55
C ASN A 33 -9.73 -10.61 -19.62
N VAL A 34 -9.45 -10.01 -20.79
CA VAL A 34 -8.30 -9.12 -20.96
C VAL A 34 -8.42 -7.90 -20.04
N LEU A 35 -9.59 -7.24 -20.02
CA LEU A 35 -9.83 -6.08 -19.15
C LEU A 35 -9.69 -6.43 -17.67
N GLY A 36 -10.27 -7.56 -17.25
CA GLY A 36 -10.16 -8.07 -15.88
C GLY A 36 -8.72 -8.34 -15.46
N ASN A 37 -7.92 -8.95 -16.34
CA ASN A 37 -6.50 -9.18 -16.10
C ASN A 37 -5.72 -7.87 -15.95
N VAL A 38 -5.99 -6.86 -16.80
CA VAL A 38 -5.36 -5.53 -16.70
C VAL A 38 -5.70 -4.87 -15.36
N LEU A 39 -6.97 -4.82 -14.98
CA LEU A 39 -7.40 -4.18 -13.72
C LEU A 39 -6.85 -4.92 -12.49
N THR A 40 -6.82 -6.25 -12.53
CA THR A 40 -6.22 -7.09 -11.47
C THR A 40 -4.75 -6.77 -11.31
N GLN A 41 -4.00 -6.73 -12.41
CA GLN A 41 -2.56 -6.45 -12.39
C GLN A 41 -2.27 -5.04 -11.86
N ILE A 42 -3.05 -4.02 -12.26
CA ILE A 42 -2.92 -2.66 -11.73
C ILE A 42 -3.13 -2.66 -10.20
N GLY A 43 -4.19 -3.31 -9.72
CA GLY A 43 -4.46 -3.42 -8.29
C GLY A 43 -3.31 -4.10 -7.53
N ALA A 44 -2.84 -5.24 -8.02
CA ALA A 44 -1.71 -5.97 -7.43
C ALA A 44 -0.43 -5.13 -7.41
N SER A 45 -0.12 -4.40 -8.48
CA SER A 45 1.06 -3.52 -8.53
C SER A 45 0.97 -2.35 -7.55
N LEU A 46 -0.21 -1.75 -7.38
CA LEU A 46 -0.42 -0.67 -6.40
C LEU A 46 -0.23 -1.17 -4.97
N LEU A 47 -0.82 -2.33 -4.63
CA LEU A 47 -0.65 -2.96 -3.32
C LEU A 47 0.81 -3.32 -3.05
N THR A 48 1.49 -3.89 -4.04
CA THR A 48 2.91 -4.23 -3.96
C THR A 48 3.77 -3.00 -3.71
N LYS A 49 3.52 -1.90 -4.44
CA LYS A 49 4.24 -0.63 -4.26
C LYS A 49 4.02 -0.06 -2.86
N ALA A 50 2.78 -0.07 -2.35
CA ALA A 50 2.49 0.41 -1.01
C ALA A 50 3.22 -0.43 0.06
N ALA A 51 3.22 -1.76 -0.08
CA ALA A 51 3.96 -2.66 0.82
C ALA A 51 5.48 -2.41 0.77
N GLN A 52 6.04 -2.17 -0.43
CA GLN A 52 7.45 -1.81 -0.60
C GLN A 52 7.78 -0.48 0.08
N GLN A 53 6.94 0.55 -0.08
CA GLN A 53 7.13 1.84 0.58
C GLN A 53 7.10 1.70 2.11
N GLN A 54 6.13 0.95 2.65
CA GLN A 54 6.05 0.69 4.08
C GLN A 54 7.29 -0.06 4.60
N SER A 55 7.79 -1.03 3.83
CA SER A 55 9.00 -1.77 4.18
C SER A 55 10.24 -0.85 4.23
N LEU A 56 10.38 0.08 3.28
CA LEU A 56 11.49 1.05 3.31
C LEU A 56 11.41 1.97 4.53
N LEU A 57 10.22 2.51 4.84
CA LEU A 57 10.01 3.34 6.03
C LEU A 57 10.38 2.59 7.32
N SER A 58 9.95 1.33 7.46
CA SER A 58 10.30 0.52 8.63
C SER A 58 11.82 0.29 8.76
N LYS A 59 12.56 0.15 7.65
CA LYS A 59 14.01 -0.01 7.67
C LYS A 59 14.72 1.27 8.12
N ASP A 60 14.25 2.42 7.66
CA ASP A 60 14.82 3.71 8.05
C ASP A 60 14.53 4.03 9.52
N GLU A 61 13.35 3.66 10.03
CA GLU A 61 13.03 3.77 11.44
C GLU A 61 13.94 2.90 12.32
N VAL A 62 14.17 1.64 11.92
CA VAL A 62 15.11 0.75 12.63
C VAL A 62 16.53 1.30 12.60
N LYS A 63 17.02 1.84 11.48
CA LYS A 63 18.35 2.48 11.41
C LYS A 63 18.46 3.67 12.36
N LYS A 64 17.41 4.48 12.44
CA LYS A 64 17.37 5.63 13.35
C LYS A 64 17.42 5.18 14.80
N GLN A 65 16.70 4.12 15.16
CA GLN A 65 16.74 3.53 16.51
C GLN A 65 18.15 3.01 16.86
N ILE A 66 18.83 2.35 15.91
CA ILE A 66 20.22 1.90 16.13
C ILE A 66 21.15 3.08 16.40
N ALA A 67 21.09 4.13 15.56
CA ALA A 67 21.94 5.31 15.73
C ALA A 67 21.71 6.02 17.08
N ASP A 68 20.45 6.12 17.52
CA ASP A 68 20.09 6.69 18.82
C ASP A 68 20.62 5.83 19.98
N MET A 69 20.50 4.51 19.90
CA MET A 69 21.05 3.58 20.89
C MET A 69 22.58 3.66 20.97
N GLU A 70 23.27 3.79 19.84
CA GLU A 70 24.73 3.97 19.78
C GLU A 70 25.15 5.28 20.47
N GLU A 71 24.43 6.37 20.25
CA GLU A 71 24.68 7.65 20.92
C GLU A 71 24.47 7.55 22.45
N GLN A 72 23.41 6.88 22.88
CA GLN A 72 23.14 6.68 24.31
C GLN A 72 24.23 5.83 24.99
N LEU A 73 24.69 4.76 24.33
CA LEU A 73 25.80 3.94 24.84
C LEU A 73 27.09 4.74 25.02
N GLU A 74 27.39 5.62 24.06
CA GLU A 74 28.59 6.45 24.13
C GLU A 74 28.52 7.47 25.29
N LYS A 75 27.36 8.11 25.48
CA LYS A 75 27.12 8.99 26.63
C LYS A 75 27.29 8.27 27.97
N LEU A 76 26.78 7.04 28.08
CA LEU A 76 26.93 6.23 29.30
C LEU A 76 28.38 5.86 29.58
N LYS A 77 29.16 5.51 28.55
CA LYS A 77 30.61 5.25 28.70
C LYS A 77 31.35 6.49 29.19
N GLN A 78 31.03 7.66 28.65
CA GLN A 78 31.64 8.93 29.08
C GLN A 78 31.28 9.30 30.52
N GLN A 79 30.16 8.84 31.06
CA GLN A 79 29.78 9.05 32.46
C GLN A 79 30.46 8.08 33.45
N LEU A 80 30.95 6.94 32.95
CA LEU A 80 31.65 5.93 33.75
C LEU A 80 33.18 6.16 33.79
N CYS A 81 33.71 6.95 32.87
CA CYS A 81 35.11 7.38 32.81
C CYS A 81 35.30 8.76 33.43
#